data_AF-A0A2G6I0R1-F1
#
_entry.id   AF-A0A2G6I0R1-F1
#
_cell.length_a   1.000
_cell.length_b   1.000
_cell.length_c   1.000
_cell.angle_alpha   90.00
_cell.angle_beta   90.00
_cell.angle_gamma   90.00
#
_symmetry.space_group_name_H-M   'P 1'
#
loop_
_entity.id
_entity.type
_entity.pdbx_description
1 polymer ?
#
loop_
_entity_poly.entity_id
_entity_poly.type
_entity_poly.pdbx_seq_one_letter_code
_entity_poly.pdbx_strand_id
1 'polypeptide(L)'
;MGNFTVLNLLDLEPEPPNTLQLRCMCGRKGLVREVISADINRPGLALAGFFNQFAGERIQVIGQGEYAYIQNLSPDKLSESLKRIQEYPIPC
;
A
#
# COMPACT_ATOMS: atom_id res chain seq x y z
N MET A 1 -4.56 -24.30 -7.15
CA MET A 1 -3.57 -23.27 -6.80
C MET A 1 -4.35 -22.15 -6.11
N GLY A 2 -4.05 -21.84 -4.85
CA GLY A 2 -4.74 -20.77 -4.13
C GLY A 2 -4.25 -19.39 -4.56
N ASN A 3 -5.10 -18.37 -4.44
CA ASN A 3 -4.74 -16.99 -4.73
C ASN A 3 -3.65 -16.49 -3.77
N PHE A 4 -2.70 -15.67 -4.25
CA PHE A 4 -1.67 -15.07 -3.41
C PHE A 4 -2.24 -13.84 -2.68
N THR A 5 -2.17 -13.82 -1.35
CA THR A 5 -2.79 -12.78 -0.51
C THR A 5 -1.76 -11.97 0.27
N VAL A 6 -2.18 -10.86 0.86
CA VAL A 6 -1.34 -10.05 1.76
C VAL A 6 -0.84 -10.90 2.95
N LEU A 7 -1.61 -11.89 3.40
CA LEU A 7 -1.15 -12.83 4.43
C LEU A 7 0.07 -13.64 3.97
N ASN A 8 0.08 -14.09 2.71
CA ASN A 8 1.23 -14.78 2.13
C ASN A 8 2.44 -13.85 2.00
N LEU A 9 2.21 -12.57 1.62
CA LEU A 9 3.27 -11.56 1.52
C LEU A 9 3.96 -11.28 2.86
N LEU A 10 3.21 -11.32 3.97
CA LEU A 10 3.79 -11.13 5.30
C LEU A 10 4.72 -12.27 5.73
N ASP A 11 4.69 -13.39 5.01
CA ASP A 11 5.57 -14.54 5.21
C ASP A 11 5.72 -14.87 6.71
N LEU A 12 4.57 -15.14 7.35
CA LEU A 12 4.49 -15.45 8.79
C LEU A 12 5.12 -16.82 9.14
N GLU A 13 5.72 -17.50 8.16
CA GLU A 13 6.37 -18.77 8.37
C GLU A 13 7.75 -18.61 9.02
N PRO A 14 8.15 -19.57 9.86
CA PRO A 14 9.37 -19.44 10.66
C PRO A 14 10.67 -19.55 9.86
N GLU A 15 10.69 -20.18 8.67
CA GLU A 15 11.89 -20.35 7.84
C GLU A 15 11.54 -20.62 6.36
N PRO A 16 12.29 -20.07 5.36
CA PRO A 16 13.46 -19.21 5.51
C PRO A 16 13.08 -17.78 5.95
N PRO A 17 14.03 -16.96 6.42
CA PRO A 17 13.74 -15.65 6.99
C PRO A 17 12.95 -14.79 6.01
N ASN A 18 11.82 -14.26 6.49
CA ASN A 18 11.04 -13.20 5.87
C ASN A 18 12.00 -12.11 5.34
N THR A 19 12.30 -12.19 4.04
CA THR A 19 13.38 -11.42 3.40
C THR A 19 13.06 -9.92 3.42
N LEU A 20 11.77 -9.59 3.46
CA LEU A 20 11.26 -8.23 3.50
C LEU A 20 11.04 -7.70 4.93
N GLN A 21 11.11 -8.58 5.96
CA GLN A 21 10.89 -8.26 7.37
C GLN A 21 9.59 -7.48 7.62
N LEU A 22 8.52 -7.83 6.90
CA LEU A 22 7.26 -7.10 6.97
C LEU A 22 6.51 -7.38 8.26
N ARG A 23 5.87 -6.34 8.80
CA ARG A 23 5.00 -6.45 9.98
C ARG A 23 3.68 -5.72 9.76
N CYS A 24 2.58 -6.41 9.99
CA CYS A 24 1.26 -5.79 10.01
C CYS A 24 1.09 -4.90 11.25
N MET A 25 1.08 -3.58 11.05
CA MET A 25 0.84 -2.60 12.11
C MET A 25 -0.65 -2.35 12.36
N CYS A 26 -1.47 -2.37 11.30
CA CYS A 26 -2.92 -2.16 11.36
C CYS A 26 -3.61 -2.88 10.18
N GLY A 27 -4.95 -2.81 10.12
CA GLY A 27 -5.67 -3.28 8.94
C GLY A 27 -5.76 -4.80 8.77
N ARG A 28 -5.66 -5.59 9.85
CA ARG A 28 -5.68 -7.07 9.81
C ARG A 28 -6.86 -7.68 9.02
N LYS A 29 -8.00 -6.98 8.96
CA LYS A 29 -9.16 -7.38 8.15
C LYS A 29 -8.84 -7.48 6.65
N GLY A 30 -7.84 -6.73 6.16
CA GLY A 30 -7.39 -6.71 4.78
C GLY A 30 -6.38 -7.80 4.42
N LEU A 31 -5.91 -8.63 5.36
CA LEU A 31 -4.88 -9.64 5.07
C LEU A 31 -5.32 -10.71 4.08
N VAL A 32 -6.63 -10.91 3.94
CA VAL A 32 -7.23 -11.84 2.98
C VAL A 32 -7.36 -11.25 1.57
N ARG A 33 -7.01 -9.97 1.38
CA ARG A 33 -7.02 -9.36 0.04
C ARG A 33 -6.00 -10.03 -0.85
N GLU A 34 -6.40 -10.23 -2.09
CA GLU A 34 -5.55 -10.81 -3.12
C GLU A 34 -4.57 -9.76 -3.66
N VAL A 35 -3.33 -10.20 -3.87
CA VAL A 35 -2.29 -9.42 -4.55
C VAL A 35 -2.21 -9.98 -5.97
N ILE A 36 -2.80 -9.25 -6.91
CA ILE A 36 -2.94 -9.68 -8.32
C ILE A 36 -1.77 -9.23 -9.22
N SER A 37 -0.88 -8.39 -8.70
CA SER A 37 0.29 -7.87 -9.41
C SER A 37 1.53 -7.91 -8.53
N ALA A 38 2.67 -8.28 -9.10
CA ALA A 38 3.97 -8.22 -8.45
C ALA A 38 4.60 -6.82 -8.50
N ASP A 39 4.04 -5.91 -9.29
CA ASP A 39 4.51 -4.52 -9.38
C ASP A 39 4.07 -3.71 -8.17
N ILE A 40 4.90 -2.74 -7.78
CA ILE A 40 4.56 -1.75 -6.77
C ILE A 40 4.05 -0.46 -7.41
N ASN A 41 3.26 0.30 -6.67
CA ASN A 41 2.91 1.68 -6.98
C ASN A 41 3.42 2.62 -5.90
N ARG A 42 4.03 3.73 -6.31
CA ARG A 42 4.49 4.80 -5.42
C ARG A 42 3.54 5.99 -5.56
N PRO A 43 2.67 6.27 -4.57
CA PRO A 43 1.53 7.17 -4.74
C PRO A 43 1.92 8.66 -4.67
N GLY A 44 3.11 9.08 -5.08
CA GLY A 44 3.57 10.47 -4.98
C GLY A 44 2.65 11.45 -5.72
N LEU A 45 2.28 11.13 -6.97
CA LEU A 45 1.34 11.95 -7.75
C LEU A 45 -0.08 11.92 -7.18
N ALA A 46 -0.53 10.77 -6.66
CA ALA A 46 -1.83 10.63 -6.03
C ALA A 46 -1.93 11.46 -4.74
N LEU A 47 -0.87 11.49 -3.92
CA LEU A 47 -0.76 12.35 -2.75
C LEU A 47 -0.84 13.84 -3.13
N ALA A 48 -0.36 14.21 -4.32
CA ALA A 48 -0.44 15.55 -4.88
C ALA A 48 -1.78 15.85 -5.63
N GLY A 49 -2.73 14.91 -5.64
CA GLY A 49 -4.06 15.09 -6.22
C GLY A 49 -4.22 14.62 -7.68
N PHE A 50 -3.20 13.97 -8.27
CA PHE A 50 -3.25 13.46 -9.64
C PHE A 50 -3.46 11.94 -9.69
N PHE A 51 -4.62 11.51 -10.22
CA PHE A 51 -5.08 10.12 -10.15
C PHE A 51 -5.25 9.43 -11.51
N ASN A 52 -5.01 10.10 -12.63
CA ASN A 52 -5.32 9.58 -13.97
C ASN A 52 -4.62 8.25 -14.30
N GLN A 53 -3.50 7.96 -13.64
CA GLN A 53 -2.71 6.73 -13.82
C GLN A 53 -2.43 6.04 -12.48
N PHE A 54 -3.31 6.24 -11.49
CA PHE A 54 -3.14 5.62 -10.19
C PHE A 54 -3.42 4.11 -10.28
N ALA A 55 -2.35 3.32 -10.17
CA ALA A 55 -2.41 1.86 -10.18
C ALA A 55 -2.82 1.33 -8.80
N GLY A 56 -4.10 1.50 -8.48
CA GLY A 56 -4.68 1.16 -7.17
C GLY A 56 -4.75 -0.34 -6.90
N GLU A 57 -4.63 -1.19 -7.91
CA GLU A 57 -4.61 -2.65 -7.80
C GLU A 57 -3.26 -3.23 -7.32
N ARG A 58 -2.22 -2.39 -7.31
CA ARG A 58 -0.84 -2.76 -6.94
C ARG A 58 -0.58 -2.54 -5.45
N ILE A 59 0.47 -3.16 -4.93
CA ILE A 59 0.97 -2.86 -3.58
C ILE A 59 1.42 -1.40 -3.51
N GLN A 60 0.94 -0.64 -2.53
CA GLN A 60 1.30 0.77 -2.38
C GLN A 60 2.51 0.91 -1.45
N VAL A 61 3.56 1.60 -1.93
CA VAL A 61 4.80 1.81 -1.16
C VAL A 61 5.00 3.30 -0.88
N ILE A 62 5.04 3.66 0.40
CA ILE A 62 5.43 5.00 0.87
C ILE A 62 6.93 4.98 1.19
N GLY A 63 7.73 5.58 0.32
CA GLY A 63 9.16 5.76 0.54
C GLY A 63 9.48 7.08 1.23
N GLN A 64 10.77 7.42 1.30
CA GLN A 64 11.24 8.64 1.97
C GLN A 64 10.72 9.93 1.30
N GLY A 65 10.63 9.95 -0.03
CA GLY A 65 10.14 11.12 -0.76
C GLY A 65 8.66 11.37 -0.49
N GLU A 66 7.83 10.33 -0.54
CA GLU A 66 6.41 10.40 -0.23
C GLU A 66 6.19 10.78 1.24
N TYR A 67 6.97 10.20 2.16
CA TYR A 67 6.91 10.55 3.58
C TYR A 67 7.25 12.02 3.81
N ALA A 68 8.35 12.53 3.23
CA ALA A 68 8.74 13.93 3.35
C ALA A 68 7.66 14.87 2.76
N TYR A 69 7.03 14.48 1.65
CA TYR A 69 5.91 15.24 1.09
C TYR A 69 4.71 15.27 2.04
N ILE A 70 4.32 14.12 2.61
CA ILE A 70 3.23 14.02 3.59
C ILE A 70 3.47 14.92 4.80
N GLN A 71 4.70 15.00 5.31
CA GLN A 71 5.05 15.88 6.44
C GLN A 71 4.87 17.38 6.15
N ASN A 72 4.89 17.77 4.87
CA ASN A 72 4.68 19.16 4.44
C ASN A 72 3.22 19.47 4.05
N LEU A 73 2.32 18.47 4.04
CA LEU A 73 0.91 18.68 3.73
C LEU A 73 0.14 19.19 4.96
N SER A 74 -0.87 20.02 4.71
CA SER A 74 -1.88 20.29 5.74
C SER A 74 -2.70 19.02 6.02
N PRO A 75 -3.21 18.84 7.25
CA PRO A 75 -4.05 17.69 7.59
C PRO A 75 -5.25 17.50 6.65
N ASP A 76 -5.87 18.61 6.21
CA ASP A 76 -7.01 18.58 5.30
C ASP A 76 -6.65 18.02 3.92
N LYS A 77 -5.54 18.47 3.33
CA LYS A 77 -5.05 17.98 2.03
C LYS A 77 -4.65 16.52 2.09
N LEU A 78 -3.97 16.11 3.16
CA LEU A 78 -3.61 14.72 3.37
C LEU A 78 -4.88 13.85 3.49
N SER A 79 -5.87 14.30 4.28
CA SER A 79 -7.14 13.59 4.42
C SER A 79 -7.88 13.48 3.08
N GLU A 80 -7.89 14.52 2.26
CA GLU A 80 -8.52 14.49 0.94
C GLU A 80 -7.86 13.45 0.02
N SER A 81 -6.53 13.50 -0.10
CA SER A 81 -5.77 12.56 -0.93
C SER A 81 -5.94 11.12 -0.44
N LEU A 82 -5.86 10.87 0.87
CA LEU A 82 -6.02 9.53 1.43
C LEU A 82 -7.43 8.97 1.26
N LYS A 83 -8.48 9.79 1.35
CA LYS A 83 -9.86 9.36 1.07
C LYS A 83 -9.99 8.89 -0.37
N ARG A 84 -9.45 9.65 -1.31
CA ARG A 84 -9.50 9.31 -2.73
C ARG A 84 -8.66 8.07 -3.06
N ILE A 85 -7.51 7.90 -2.43
CA ILE A 85 -6.70 6.67 -2.53
C ILE A 85 -7.49 5.45 -2.06
N GLN A 86 -8.26 5.56 -0.97
CA GLN A 86 -9.05 4.46 -0.41
C GLN A 86 -10.24 4.02 -1.28
N GLU A 87 -10.64 4.80 -2.28
CA GLU A 87 -11.69 4.42 -3.24
C GLU A 87 -11.24 3.32 -4.22
N TYR A 88 -9.93 3.07 -4.31
CA TYR A 88 -9.34 2.07 -5.18
C TYR A 88 -9.20 0.71 -4.49
N PRO A 89 -9.17 -0.40 -5.26
CA PRO A 89 -9.04 -1.76 -4.73
C PRO A 89 -7.62 -2.09 -4.26
N ILE A 90 -7.11 -1.33 -3.29
CA ILE A 90 -5.74 -1.46 -2.78
C ILE A 90 -5.58 -2.74 -1.95
N PRO A 91 -4.64 -3.63 -2.31
CA PRO A 91 -4.35 -4.81 -1.51
C PRO A 91 -3.75 -4.44 -0.16
N CYS A 92 -2.66 -3.66 -0.16
CA CYS A 92 -1.96 -3.18 1.02
C CYS A 92 -1.21 -1.86 0.77
#